data_AF-A0A416TIU1-F1
#
_entry.id   AF-A0A416TIU1-F1
#
_cell.length_a   1.000
_cell.length_b   1.000
_cell.length_c   1.000
_cell.angle_alpha   90.00
_cell.angle_beta   90.00
_cell.angle_gamma   90.00
#
_symmetry.space_group_name_H-M   'P 1'
#
loop_
_entity.id
_entity.type
_entity.pdbx_description
1 polymer ?
#
loop_
_entity_poly.entity_id
_entity_poly.type
_entity_poly.pdbx_seq_one_letter_code
_entity_poly.pdbx_strand_id
1 'polypeptide(L)'
;MNKSEAVRIISKCANIYKKRLDGYQIVFVYRDENNHSNYMEVKFRSYNFLHFTGVIPRNGLSANDFYRFALNNRLSERDFIFKNNHTTILKLKILDAIMNIDTKARMIGNYIGPHLDLYTEKVTGTTTACLGLIEKENFYLPNSVLSEDIRVIIPKPPGKIYAIFKKPMITSY
;
A
#
# COMPACT_ATOMS: atom_id res chain seq x y z
N MET A 1 14.09 14.68 -4.80
CA MET A 1 12.68 14.98 -4.51
C MET A 1 12.63 15.98 -3.38
N ASN A 2 12.00 17.14 -3.60
CA ASN A 2 11.78 18.15 -2.56
C ASN A 2 10.36 18.02 -1.98
N LYS A 3 10.04 18.78 -0.92
CA LYS A 3 8.73 18.69 -0.26
C LYS A 3 7.58 19.18 -1.14
N SER A 4 7.78 20.21 -1.95
CA SER A 4 6.78 20.69 -2.91
C SER A 4 6.37 19.60 -3.91
N GLU A 5 7.37 18.89 -4.45
CA GLU A 5 7.16 17.74 -5.34
C GLU A 5 6.44 16.60 -4.61
N ALA A 6 6.80 16.33 -3.35
CA ALA A 6 6.11 15.33 -2.54
C ALA A 6 4.64 15.69 -2.30
N VAL A 7 4.30 16.95 -1.98
CA VAL A 7 2.90 17.41 -1.84
C VAL A 7 2.12 17.14 -3.12
N ARG A 8 2.70 17.46 -4.29
CA ARG A 8 2.07 17.20 -5.60
C ARG A 8 1.83 15.70 -5.83
N ILE A 9 2.82 14.86 -5.57
CA ILE A 9 2.70 13.39 -5.72
C ILE A 9 1.65 12.83 -4.77
N ILE A 10 1.68 13.23 -3.49
CA ILE A 10 0.75 12.77 -2.46
C ILE A 10 -0.67 13.17 -2.82
N SER A 11 -0.91 14.43 -3.19
CA SER A 11 -2.26 14.92 -3.54
C SER A 11 -2.79 14.24 -4.80
N LYS A 12 -1.95 14.04 -5.83
CA LYS A 12 -2.31 13.23 -7.01
C LYS A 12 -2.70 11.81 -6.60
N CYS A 13 -1.85 11.13 -5.83
CA CYS A 13 -2.08 9.74 -5.44
C CYS A 13 -3.27 9.58 -4.49
N ALA A 14 -3.58 10.57 -3.66
CA ALA A 14 -4.78 10.57 -2.83
C ALA A 14 -6.05 10.49 -3.69
N ASN A 15 -6.12 11.26 -4.78
CA ASN A 15 -7.25 11.21 -5.72
C ASN A 15 -7.38 9.84 -6.39
N ILE A 16 -6.26 9.21 -6.78
CA ILE A 16 -6.27 7.87 -7.36
C ILE A 16 -6.69 6.83 -6.29
N TYR A 17 -6.16 6.94 -5.08
CA TYR A 17 -6.52 6.10 -3.94
C TYR A 17 -8.03 6.13 -3.70
N LYS A 18 -8.63 7.33 -3.67
CA LYS A 18 -10.07 7.51 -3.49
C LYS A 18 -10.91 6.77 -4.52
N LYS A 19 -10.49 6.85 -5.78
CA LYS A 19 -11.22 6.25 -6.90
C LYS A 19 -11.06 4.73 -6.97
N ARG A 20 -9.88 4.21 -6.62
CA ARG A 20 -9.51 2.83 -6.92
C ARG A 20 -9.56 1.88 -5.73
N LEU A 21 -9.19 2.36 -4.55
CA LEU A 21 -8.85 1.53 -3.38
C LEU A 21 -9.66 1.89 -2.13
N ASP A 22 -9.72 3.17 -1.75
CA ASP A 22 -10.42 3.61 -0.54
C ASP A 22 -11.90 3.19 -0.53
N GLY A 23 -12.32 2.47 0.52
CA GLY A 23 -13.68 1.97 0.64
C GLY A 23 -13.93 0.69 -0.14
N TYR A 24 -12.89 0.04 -0.70
CA TYR A 24 -13.01 -1.24 -1.39
C TYR A 24 -12.34 -2.38 -0.63
N GLN A 25 -12.93 -3.56 -0.81
CA GLN A 25 -12.29 -4.84 -0.55
C GLN A 25 -11.81 -5.44 -1.87
N ILE A 26 -10.55 -5.85 -1.91
CA ILE A 26 -9.93 -6.49 -3.07
C ILE A 26 -9.55 -7.91 -2.69
N VAL A 27 -9.91 -8.86 -3.54
CA VAL A 27 -9.58 -10.27 -3.38
C VAL A 27 -8.56 -10.67 -4.44
N PHE A 28 -7.39 -11.10 -4.02
CA PHE A 28 -6.38 -11.67 -4.89
C PHE A 28 -6.52 -13.19 -4.86
N VAL A 29 -6.76 -13.80 -6.02
CA VAL A 29 -6.80 -15.26 -6.16
C VAL A 29 -5.52 -15.73 -6.85
N TYR A 30 -4.83 -16.66 -6.22
CA TYR A 30 -3.47 -17.04 -6.58
C TYR A 30 -3.21 -18.53 -6.38
N ARG A 31 -2.13 -19.01 -6.99
CA ARG A 31 -1.51 -20.29 -6.60
C ARG A 31 -0.36 -19.99 -5.65
N ASP A 32 -0.32 -20.65 -4.51
CA ASP A 32 0.77 -20.51 -3.53
C ASP A 32 2.07 -21.21 -4.00
N GLU A 33 3.11 -21.16 -3.17
CA GLU A 33 4.40 -21.81 -3.44
C GLU A 33 4.31 -23.35 -3.58
N ASN A 34 3.26 -23.95 -3.04
CA ASN A 34 2.96 -25.38 -3.11
C ASN A 34 1.98 -25.73 -4.25
N ASN A 35 1.68 -24.76 -5.12
CA ASN A 35 0.76 -24.90 -6.26
C ASN A 35 -0.71 -25.15 -5.85
N HIS A 36 -1.09 -24.87 -4.61
CA HIS A 36 -2.49 -24.89 -4.17
C HIS A 36 -3.20 -23.59 -4.51
N SER A 37 -4.48 -23.68 -4.84
CA SER A 37 -5.32 -22.49 -5.05
C SER A 37 -5.67 -21.85 -3.72
N ASN A 38 -5.44 -20.54 -3.62
CA ASN A 38 -5.70 -19.77 -2.41
C ASN A 38 -6.23 -18.38 -2.79
N TYR A 39 -6.78 -17.66 -1.81
CA TYR A 39 -7.22 -16.29 -1.97
C TYR A 39 -6.84 -15.45 -0.75
N MET A 40 -6.80 -14.14 -0.94
CA MET A 40 -6.52 -13.19 0.12
C MET A 40 -7.41 -11.96 -0.05
N GLU A 41 -8.16 -11.61 1.00
CA GLU A 41 -8.99 -10.41 1.02
C GLU A 41 -8.24 -9.25 1.68
N VAL A 42 -8.16 -8.11 0.99
CA VAL A 42 -7.51 -6.89 1.49
C VAL A 42 -8.53 -5.77 1.57
N LYS A 43 -8.65 -5.13 2.74
CA LYS A 43 -9.54 -3.99 2.96
C LYS A 43 -8.76 -2.69 2.96
N PHE A 44 -9.13 -1.77 2.09
CA PHE A 44 -8.49 -0.46 1.94
C PHE A 44 -9.36 0.63 2.55
N ARG A 45 -8.81 1.36 3.52
CA ARG A 45 -9.48 2.45 4.23
C ARG A 45 -8.68 3.74 4.15
N SER A 46 -9.35 4.87 4.38
CA SER A 46 -8.77 6.21 4.46
C SER A 46 -7.43 6.26 5.22
N TYR A 47 -7.38 5.68 6.42
CA TYR A 47 -6.20 5.77 7.28
C TYR A 47 -4.97 5.01 6.73
N ASN A 48 -5.15 4.05 5.82
CA ASN A 48 -4.01 3.31 5.25
C ASN A 48 -3.13 4.23 4.38
N PHE A 49 -3.71 5.26 3.77
CA PHE A 49 -3.01 6.11 2.79
C PHE A 49 -1.74 6.75 3.35
N LEU A 50 -1.77 7.20 4.61
CA LEU A 50 -0.59 7.81 5.25
C LEU A 50 0.61 6.85 5.24
N HIS A 51 0.40 5.57 5.53
CA HIS A 51 1.47 4.56 5.57
C HIS A 51 2.18 4.37 4.23
N PHE A 52 1.46 4.62 3.13
CA PHE A 52 1.98 4.48 1.76
C PHE A 52 2.89 5.63 1.37
N THR A 53 2.69 6.81 1.95
CA THR A 53 3.53 7.99 1.62
C THR A 53 4.88 7.94 2.33
N GLY A 54 4.94 7.30 3.50
CA GLY A 54 6.16 7.23 4.31
C GLY A 54 6.58 8.54 4.95
N VAL A 55 5.74 9.58 4.91
CA VAL A 55 5.99 10.83 5.63
C VAL A 55 5.58 10.69 7.10
N ILE A 56 6.09 11.57 7.96
CA ILE A 56 5.64 11.68 9.35
C ILE A 56 4.81 12.96 9.46
N PRO A 57 3.50 12.88 9.77
CA PRO A 57 2.68 14.07 9.98
C PRO A 57 3.16 14.89 11.18
N ARG A 58 2.96 16.20 11.13
CA ARG A 58 3.22 17.13 12.24
C ARG A 58 1.92 17.56 12.92
N ASN A 59 2.06 18.23 14.05
CA ASN A 59 0.97 18.93 14.74
C ASN A 59 -0.23 18.03 15.10
N GLY A 60 0.01 16.75 15.38
CA GLY A 60 -1.05 15.81 15.73
C GLY A 60 -2.00 15.46 14.58
N LEU A 61 -1.63 15.76 13.33
CA LEU A 61 -2.46 15.45 12.17
C LEU A 61 -2.69 13.94 12.06
N SER A 62 -3.95 13.51 12.23
CA SER A 62 -4.31 12.09 12.15
C SER A 62 -4.13 11.56 10.72
N ALA A 63 -4.05 10.24 10.55
CA ALA A 63 -3.97 9.62 9.22
C ALA A 63 -5.17 9.97 8.33
N ASN A 64 -6.36 10.06 8.91
CA ASN A 64 -7.58 10.46 8.21
C ASN A 64 -7.56 11.94 7.82
N ASP A 65 -7.08 12.82 8.72
CA ASP A 65 -6.95 14.24 8.42
C ASP A 65 -5.90 14.50 7.34
N PHE A 66 -4.76 13.82 7.42
CA PHE A 66 -3.71 13.87 6.41
C PHE A 66 -4.26 13.49 5.03
N TYR A 67 -4.98 12.38 4.94
CA TYR A 67 -5.60 11.94 3.69
C TYR A 67 -6.65 12.94 3.19
N ARG A 68 -7.52 13.45 4.08
CA ARG A 68 -8.51 14.48 3.75
C ARG A 68 -7.85 15.77 3.25
N PHE A 69 -6.74 16.19 3.84
CA PHE A 69 -6.00 17.38 3.41
C PHE A 69 -5.39 17.16 2.03
N ALA A 70 -4.79 16.00 1.78
CA ALA A 70 -4.25 15.64 0.47
C ALA A 70 -5.34 15.61 -0.62
N LEU A 71 -6.51 15.04 -0.33
CA LEU A 71 -7.65 15.01 -1.27
C LEU A 71 -8.15 16.40 -1.65
N ASN A 72 -8.23 17.30 -0.67
CA ASN A 72 -8.79 18.62 -0.85
C ASN A 72 -7.74 19.68 -1.27
N ASN A 73 -6.53 19.26 -1.66
CA ASN A 73 -5.40 20.14 -1.99
C ASN A 73 -5.08 21.14 -0.86
N ARG A 74 -5.25 20.73 0.40
CA ARG A 74 -4.95 21.51 1.61
C ARG A 74 -3.67 21.06 2.32
N LEU A 75 -3.03 19.99 1.85
CA LEU A 75 -1.77 19.50 2.40
C LEU A 75 -0.62 20.42 1.96
N SER A 76 0.20 20.84 2.91
CA SER A 76 1.36 21.71 2.70
C SER A 76 2.66 21.04 3.19
N GLU A 77 3.80 21.64 2.83
CA GLU A 77 5.13 21.17 3.24
C GLU A 77 5.36 21.22 4.76
N ARG A 78 4.56 22.04 5.47
CA ARG A 78 4.65 22.24 6.92
C ARG A 78 3.95 21.12 7.69
N ASP A 79 3.03 20.40 7.05
CA ASP A 79 2.18 19.39 7.69
C ASP A 79 2.88 18.04 7.90
N PHE A 80 4.07 17.86 7.32
CA PHE A 80 4.83 16.62 7.48
C PHE A 80 6.34 16.83 7.36
N ILE A 81 7.10 15.82 7.78
CA ILE A 81 8.53 15.69 7.53
C ILE A 81 8.83 14.38 6.81
N PHE A 82 9.98 14.32 6.15
CA PHE A 82 10.52 13.07 5.62
C PHE A 82 11.16 12.27 6.76
N LYS A 83 11.13 10.94 6.64
CA LYS A 83 11.88 10.06 7.53
C LYS A 83 13.37 10.19 7.25
N ASN A 84 14.18 10.14 8.30
CA ASN A 84 15.64 10.25 8.21
C ASN A 84 16.29 9.06 7.48
N ASN A 85 15.62 7.91 7.42
CA ASN A 85 16.12 6.69 6.77
C ASN A 85 15.85 6.62 5.25
N HIS A 86 15.56 7.76 4.60
CA HIS A 86 15.30 7.90 3.16
C HIS A 86 14.12 7.07 2.57
N THR A 87 13.42 6.28 3.38
CA THR A 87 12.30 5.44 2.91
C THR A 87 11.14 6.24 2.34
N THR A 88 10.93 7.49 2.79
CA THR A 88 9.89 8.38 2.23
C THR A 88 10.05 8.56 0.73
N ILE A 89 11.28 8.82 0.26
CA ILE A 89 11.53 9.06 -1.18
C ILE A 89 11.27 7.78 -1.98
N LEU A 90 11.71 6.62 -1.48
CA LEU A 90 11.46 5.33 -2.13
C LEU A 90 9.97 5.05 -2.25
N LYS A 91 9.20 5.25 -1.17
CA LYS A 91 7.75 5.08 -1.17
C LYS A 91 7.05 6.01 -2.15
N LEU A 92 7.42 7.30 -2.18
CA LEU A 92 6.81 8.29 -3.08
C LEU A 92 7.10 8.01 -4.56
N LYS A 93 8.28 7.45 -4.90
CA LYS A 93 8.61 7.06 -6.28
C LYS A 93 7.68 5.98 -6.84
N ILE A 94 7.23 5.05 -6.00
CA ILE A 94 6.40 3.90 -6.40
C ILE A 94 4.92 4.06 -6.02
N LEU A 95 4.55 5.16 -5.37
CA LEU A 95 3.20 5.37 -4.84
C LEU A 95 2.11 5.24 -5.92
N ASP A 96 2.33 5.86 -7.08
CA ASP A 96 1.40 5.80 -8.23
C ASP A 96 1.15 4.35 -8.69
N ALA A 97 2.20 3.52 -8.74
CA ALA A 97 2.09 2.10 -9.09
C ALA A 97 1.25 1.34 -8.06
N ILE A 98 1.43 1.62 -6.77
CA ILE A 98 0.65 0.99 -5.69
C ILE A 98 -0.82 1.42 -5.73
N MET A 99 -1.14 2.65 -6.12
CA MET A 99 -2.54 3.08 -6.24
C MET A 99 -3.33 2.27 -7.29
N ASN A 100 -2.64 1.56 -8.17
CA ASN A 100 -3.20 0.71 -9.22
C ASN A 100 -3.06 -0.79 -8.93
N ILE A 101 -2.72 -1.17 -7.69
CA ILE A 101 -2.47 -2.57 -7.30
C ILE A 101 -3.67 -3.50 -7.57
N ASP A 102 -4.89 -2.96 -7.54
CA ASP A 102 -6.16 -3.64 -7.84
C ASP A 102 -6.24 -4.22 -9.25
N THR A 103 -5.35 -3.83 -10.15
CA THR A 103 -5.26 -4.38 -11.53
C THR A 103 -3.84 -4.78 -11.93
N LYS A 104 -2.83 -4.28 -11.19
CA LYS A 104 -1.42 -4.44 -11.55
C LYS A 104 -0.69 -5.52 -10.74
N ALA A 105 -1.22 -5.97 -9.61
CA ALA A 105 -0.59 -7.05 -8.85
C ALA A 105 -0.43 -8.31 -9.72
N ARG A 106 0.71 -9.00 -9.59
CA ARG A 106 1.04 -10.22 -10.33
C ARG A 106 1.47 -11.37 -9.43
N MET A 107 2.10 -11.03 -8.31
CA MET A 107 2.63 -12.02 -7.37
C MET A 107 2.22 -11.67 -5.95
N ILE A 108 2.21 -12.69 -5.11
CA ILE A 108 1.87 -12.63 -3.70
C ILE A 108 2.63 -13.71 -2.93
N GLY A 109 2.99 -13.44 -1.69
CA GLY A 109 3.60 -14.45 -0.82
C GLY A 109 3.84 -13.95 0.59
N ASN A 110 4.28 -14.86 1.46
CA ASN A 110 4.77 -14.50 2.80
C ASN A 110 6.01 -13.61 2.66
N TYR A 111 6.08 -12.56 3.46
CA TYR A 111 7.22 -11.65 3.44
C TYR A 111 8.41 -12.30 4.15
N ILE A 112 9.55 -12.38 3.46
CA ILE A 112 10.82 -12.90 3.99
C ILE A 112 11.97 -11.88 3.82
N GLY A 113 11.62 -10.60 3.60
CA GLY A 113 12.60 -9.56 3.32
C GLY A 113 13.43 -9.17 4.56
N PRO A 114 14.60 -8.56 4.36
CA PRO A 114 15.62 -8.36 5.40
C PRO A 114 15.32 -7.21 6.39
N HIS A 115 14.24 -6.45 6.18
CA HIS A 115 13.94 -5.25 6.97
C HIS A 115 13.42 -5.59 8.36
N LEU A 116 14.31 -5.67 9.35
CA LEU A 116 13.99 -5.98 10.76
C LEU A 116 12.94 -5.03 11.38
N ASP A 117 12.92 -3.76 10.97
CA ASP A 117 11.97 -2.76 11.48
C ASP A 117 10.60 -2.76 10.77
N LEU A 118 10.43 -3.59 9.73
CA LEU A 118 9.19 -3.67 8.98
C LEU A 118 8.34 -4.85 9.47
N TYR A 119 7.37 -4.55 10.31
CA TYR A 119 6.32 -5.53 10.64
C TYR A 119 5.35 -5.67 9.46
N THR A 120 5.51 -6.72 8.65
CA THR A 120 4.65 -7.07 7.49
C THR A 120 4.67 -8.58 7.33
N GLU A 121 3.51 -9.20 7.12
CA GLU A 121 3.36 -10.67 7.09
C GLU A 121 3.29 -11.21 5.67
N LYS A 122 2.57 -10.52 4.78
CA LYS A 122 2.49 -10.84 3.35
C LYS A 122 2.80 -9.62 2.49
N VAL A 123 3.23 -9.88 1.26
CA VAL A 123 3.35 -8.86 0.22
C VAL A 123 2.64 -9.29 -1.04
N THR A 124 2.02 -8.31 -1.73
CA THR A 124 1.48 -8.48 -3.08
C THR A 124 2.02 -7.37 -3.98
N GLY A 125 2.30 -7.65 -5.24
CA GLY A 125 3.01 -6.69 -6.06
C GLY A 125 3.51 -7.19 -7.40
N THR A 126 4.55 -6.52 -7.84
CA THR A 126 5.24 -6.71 -9.12
C THR A 126 6.74 -6.73 -8.87
N THR A 127 7.54 -6.72 -9.94
CA THR A 127 9.00 -6.59 -9.84
C THR A 127 9.46 -5.16 -9.53
N THR A 128 8.56 -4.17 -9.46
CA THR A 128 8.94 -2.76 -9.26
C THR A 128 8.38 -2.17 -7.97
N ALA A 129 7.28 -2.71 -7.45
CA ALA A 129 6.58 -2.17 -6.30
C ALA A 129 5.75 -3.25 -5.61
N CYS A 130 5.79 -3.24 -4.29
CA CYS A 130 5.08 -4.18 -3.42
C CYS A 130 4.23 -3.45 -2.39
N LEU A 131 3.06 -4.01 -2.10
CA LEU A 131 2.18 -3.64 -1.00
C LEU A 131 2.39 -4.62 0.15
N GLY A 132 2.79 -4.10 1.31
CA GLY A 132 2.87 -4.86 2.54
C GLY A 132 1.50 -4.98 3.20
N LEU A 133 1.25 -6.15 3.77
CA LEU A 133 -0.02 -6.55 4.35
C LEU A 133 0.20 -7.19 5.72
N ILE A 134 -0.69 -6.84 6.64
CA ILE A 134 -0.82 -7.50 7.95
C ILE A 134 -2.18 -8.16 8.05
N GLU A 135 -2.19 -9.34 8.64
CA GLU A 135 -3.35 -10.14 8.91
C GLU A 135 -4.16 -9.54 10.05
N LYS A 136 -5.47 -9.63 9.89
CA LYS A 136 -6.51 -9.51 10.90
C LYS A 136 -7.33 -10.77 10.82
N GLU A 137 -8.18 -11.01 11.81
CA GLU A 137 -8.95 -12.25 12.00
C GLU A 137 -9.34 -12.99 10.71
N ASN A 138 -9.95 -12.30 9.74
CA ASN A 138 -10.40 -12.90 8.48
C ASN A 138 -10.02 -12.11 7.21
N PHE A 139 -9.13 -11.12 7.31
CA PHE A 139 -8.76 -10.26 6.18
C PHE A 139 -7.42 -9.57 6.43
N TYR A 140 -6.84 -8.99 5.38
CA TYR A 140 -5.58 -8.25 5.46
C TYR A 140 -5.80 -6.75 5.38
N LEU A 141 -4.97 -6.00 6.10
CA LEU A 141 -4.86 -4.56 6.01
C LEU A 141 -3.52 -4.17 5.39
N PRO A 142 -3.51 -3.20 4.48
CA PRO A 142 -2.28 -2.67 3.95
C PRO A 142 -1.61 -1.74 4.96
N ASN A 143 -0.34 -1.98 5.25
CA ASN A 143 0.41 -1.30 6.30
C ASN A 143 1.72 -0.67 5.82
N SER A 144 2.20 -1.03 4.62
CA SER A 144 3.41 -0.44 4.05
C SER A 144 3.47 -0.61 2.53
N VAL A 145 4.44 0.04 1.91
CA VAL A 145 4.78 -0.14 0.49
C VAL A 145 6.30 -0.26 0.37
N LEU A 146 6.78 -1.10 -0.54
CA LEU A 146 8.19 -1.36 -0.74
C LEU A 146 8.57 -1.14 -2.20
N SER A 147 9.67 -0.43 -2.44
CA SER A 147 10.26 -0.23 -3.76
C SER A 147 11.21 -1.38 -4.08
N GLU A 148 10.67 -2.60 -4.13
CA GLU A 148 11.43 -3.84 -4.25
C GLU A 148 10.82 -4.77 -5.30
N ASP A 149 11.67 -5.64 -5.84
CA ASP A 149 11.22 -6.76 -6.65
C ASP A 149 10.63 -7.84 -5.76
N ILE A 150 9.34 -8.10 -5.89
CA ILE A 150 8.67 -9.09 -5.04
C ILE A 150 9.36 -10.46 -5.03
N ARG A 151 10.01 -10.87 -6.12
CA ARG A 151 10.66 -12.18 -6.27
C ARG A 151 11.85 -12.39 -5.33
N VAL A 152 12.39 -11.32 -4.75
CA VAL A 152 13.51 -11.40 -3.79
C VAL A 152 13.06 -11.35 -2.33
N ILE A 153 11.78 -11.04 -2.07
CA ILE A 153 11.22 -10.86 -0.72
C ILE A 153 10.06 -11.79 -0.39
N ILE A 154 9.81 -12.79 -1.25
CA ILE A 154 8.87 -13.90 -0.98
C ILE A 154 9.55 -15.26 -1.26
N PRO A 155 9.04 -16.36 -0.67
CA PRO A 155 9.50 -17.71 -0.98
C PRO A 155 9.41 -18.04 -2.48
N LYS A 156 10.26 -18.99 -2.91
CA LYS A 156 10.23 -19.54 -4.26
C LYS A 156 9.53 -20.90 -4.26
N PRO A 157 8.69 -21.21 -5.26
CA PRO A 157 8.26 -20.32 -6.35
C PRO A 157 7.30 -19.21 -5.87
N PRO A 158 7.29 -18.03 -6.52
CA PRO A 158 6.41 -16.94 -6.12
C PRO A 158 4.94 -17.31 -6.36
N GLY A 159 4.06 -16.94 -5.43
CA GLY A 159 2.64 -17.16 -5.60
C GLY A 159 2.08 -16.32 -6.75
N LYS A 160 1.53 -16.96 -7.78
CA LYS A 160 1.06 -16.28 -9.01
C LYS A 160 -0.41 -15.90 -8.90
N ILE A 161 -0.72 -14.62 -9.04
CA ILE A 161 -2.10 -14.11 -9.08
C ILE A 161 -2.67 -14.36 -10.46
N TYR A 162 -3.83 -15.03 -10.53
CA TYR A 162 -4.54 -15.30 -11.79
C TYR A 162 -5.91 -14.62 -11.86
N ALA A 163 -6.46 -14.13 -10.75
CA ALA A 163 -7.64 -13.28 -10.75
C ALA A 163 -7.58 -12.24 -9.63
N ILE A 164 -8.20 -11.08 -9.88
CA ILE A 164 -8.38 -10.02 -8.89
C ILE A 164 -9.84 -9.58 -8.94
N PHE A 165 -10.54 -9.68 -7.81
CA PHE A 165 -11.90 -9.19 -7.65
C PHE A 165 -11.91 -7.94 -6.79
N LYS A 166 -12.83 -7.02 -7.06
CA LYS A 166 -12.99 -5.79 -6.29
C LYS A 166 -14.47 -5.56 -6.00
N LYS A 167 -14.81 -5.30 -4.73
CA LYS A 167 -16.16 -4.92 -4.31
C LYS A 167 -16.13 -3.72 -3.35
N PRO A 168 -17.12 -2.80 -3.40
CA PRO A 168 -17.28 -1.78 -2.37
C PRO A 168 -17.46 -2.42 -0.99
N MET A 169 -16.91 -1.81 0.05
CA MET A 169 -17.21 -2.15 1.44
C MET A 169 -18.51 -1.46 1.84
N ILE A 170 -19.48 -2.23 2.33
CA ILE A 170 -20.70 -1.67 2.91
C ILE A 170 -20.31 -1.14 4.29
N THR A 171 -20.47 0.16 4.51
CA THR A 171 -20.47 0.72 5.86
C THR A 171 -21.79 0.30 6.48
N SER A 172 -21.78 -0.69 7.38
CA SER A 172 -22.92 -0.91 8.28
C SER A 172 -23.06 0.35 9.13
N TYR A 173 -24.17 1.07 8.92
CA TYR A 173 -24.59 2.20 9.74
C TYR A 173 -24.89 1.76 11.17
#